data_AF-A0A7V3LFF2-F1
#
_entry.id   AF-A0A7V3LFF2-F1
#
_cell.length_a   1.000
_cell.length_b   1.000
_cell.length_c   1.000
_cell.angle_alpha   90.00
_cell.angle_beta   90.00
_cell.angle_gamma   90.00
#
_symmetry.space_group_name_H-M   'P 1'
#
loop_
_entity.id
_entity.type
_entity.pdbx_description
1 polymer ?
#
loop_
_entity_poly.entity_id
_entity_poly.type
_entity_poly.pdbx_seq_one_letter_code
_entity_poly.pdbx_strand_id
1 'polypeptide(L)'
;MQKIQLEFLKTVTSFVVSAFGLVAALAWNKAITELINKYFSPGQSLVSWFLYATLVTILAVTVTVYLGRLQERIKQKRKEEK
;
A
#
# COMPACT_ATOMS: atom_id res chain seq x y z
N MET A 1 7.54 24.96 -24.03
CA MET A 1 7.89 25.06 -22.59
C MET A 1 6.94 24.26 -21.69
N GLN A 2 5.62 24.37 -21.85
CA GLN A 2 4.63 23.65 -21.01
C GLN A 2 4.78 22.12 -20.98
N LYS A 3 5.09 21.47 -22.11
CA LYS A 3 5.28 20.02 -22.20
C LYS A 3 6.42 19.50 -21.32
N ILE A 4 7.53 20.24 -21.25
CA ILE A 4 8.72 19.89 -20.44
C ILE A 4 8.40 19.97 -18.94
N GLN A 5 7.63 20.98 -18.53
CA GLN A 5 7.20 21.14 -17.14
C GLN A 5 6.27 20.01 -16.68
N LEU A 6 5.37 19.54 -17.55
CA LEU A 6 4.49 18.41 -17.27
C LEU A 6 5.27 17.09 -17.12
N GLU A 7 6.19 16.80 -18.05
CA GLU A 7 7.04 15.60 -17.96
C GLU A 7 7.94 15.62 -16.71
N PHE A 8 8.49 16.79 -16.36
CA PHE A 8 9.26 16.98 -15.14
C PHE A 8 8.41 16.71 -13.89
N LEU A 9 7.22 17.32 -13.78
CA LEU A 9 6.31 17.12 -12.65
C LEU A 9 5.87 15.65 -12.53
N LYS A 10 5.60 14.98 -13.65
CA LYS A 10 5.25 13.55 -13.66
C LYS A 10 6.38 12.69 -13.11
N THR A 11 7.61 12.98 -13.51
CA THR A 11 8.82 12.28 -13.06
C THR A 11 9.07 12.50 -11.57
N VAL A 12 9.03 13.75 -11.12
CA VAL A 12 9.17 14.10 -9.69
C VAL A 12 8.07 13.43 -8.87
N THR A 13 6.82 13.48 -9.32
CA THR A 13 5.70 12.81 -8.64
C THR A 13 5.94 11.31 -8.51
N SER A 14 6.42 10.66 -9.57
CA SER A 14 6.75 9.22 -9.53
C SER A 14 7.82 8.89 -8.49
N PHE A 15 8.88 9.70 -8.42
CA PHE A 15 9.93 9.52 -7.41
C PHE A 15 9.40 9.74 -5.99
N VAL A 16 8.63 10.80 -5.80
CA VAL A 16 8.02 11.15 -4.51
C VAL A 16 7.08 10.04 -4.05
N VAL A 17 6.16 9.58 -4.90
CA VAL A 17 5.24 8.47 -4.59
C VAL A 17 6.01 7.19 -4.25
N SER A 18 7.10 6.89 -4.97
CA SER A 18 7.91 5.70 -4.70
C SER A 18 8.63 5.79 -3.34
N ALA A 19 9.24 6.94 -3.04
CA ALA A 19 9.91 7.18 -1.77
C ALA A 19 8.94 7.11 -0.59
N PHE A 20 7.77 7.77 -0.70
CA PHE A 20 6.74 7.70 0.33
C PHE A 20 6.09 6.31 0.43
N GLY A 21 5.97 5.58 -0.68
CA GLY A 21 5.51 4.19 -0.67
C GLY A 21 6.41 3.29 0.18
N LEU A 22 7.73 3.46 0.07
CA LEU A 22 8.71 2.75 0.90
C LEU A 22 8.56 3.11 2.39
N VAL A 23 8.50 4.42 2.70
CA VAL A 23 8.32 4.90 4.08
C VAL A 23 7.02 4.38 4.68
N ALA A 24 5.92 4.42 3.93
CA ALA A 24 4.62 3.90 4.35
C ALA A 24 4.68 2.40 4.61
N ALA A 25 5.35 1.62 3.75
CA ALA A 25 5.53 0.18 3.94
C ALA A 25 6.28 -0.12 5.25
N LEU A 26 7.37 0.60 5.53
CA LEU A 26 8.11 0.46 6.79
C LEU A 26 7.28 0.88 8.02
N ALA A 27 6.54 1.99 7.92
CA ALA A 27 5.73 2.50 9.01
C ALA A 27 4.59 1.53 9.36
N TRP A 28 3.90 0.97 8.36
CA TRP A 28 2.85 -0.02 8.58
C TRP A 28 3.38 -1.33 9.16
N ASN A 29 4.55 -1.80 8.70
CA ASN A 29 5.21 -2.97 9.30
C ASN A 29 5.46 -2.77 10.80
N LYS A 30 6.05 -1.63 11.18
CA LYS A 30 6.30 -1.32 12.59
C LYS A 30 5.01 -1.12 13.38
N ALA A 31 4.06 -0.37 12.86
CA ALA A 31 2.80 -0.07 13.53
C ALA A 31 2.01 -1.34 13.86
N ILE A 32 1.90 -2.28 12.91
CA ILE A 32 1.22 -3.56 13.15
C ILE A 32 1.97 -4.37 14.22
N THR A 33 3.30 -4.41 14.14
CA THR A 33 4.14 -5.15 15.09
C THR A 33 4.01 -4.59 16.51
N GLU A 34 4.11 -3.27 16.69
CA GLU A 34 3.96 -2.62 17.99
C GLU A 34 2.54 -2.75 18.53
N LEU A 35 1.52 -2.65 17.67
CA LEU A 35 0.12 -2.85 18.06
C LEU A 35 -0.09 -4.28 18.59
N ILE A 36 0.41 -5.29 17.89
CA ILE A 36 0.35 -6.68 18.37
C ILE A 36 1.09 -6.81 19.69
N ASN A 37 2.32 -6.30 19.81
CA ASN A 37 3.11 -6.39 21.05
C ASN A 37 2.49 -5.64 22.23
N LYS A 38 1.68 -4.61 21.97
CA LYS A 38 1.00 -3.82 23.02
C LYS A 38 -0.25 -4.53 23.55
N TYR A 39 -1.01 -5.21 22.68
CA TYR A 39 -2.27 -5.85 23.05
C TYR A 39 -2.15 -7.35 23.33
N PHE A 40 -1.12 -8.02 22.81
CA PHE A 40 -0.78 -9.41 23.07
C PHE A 40 0.52 -9.48 23.87
N SER A 41 0.58 -10.37 24.87
CA SER A 41 1.71 -10.45 25.82
C SER A 41 3.07 -10.33 25.12
N PRO A 42 3.99 -9.52 25.68
CA PRO A 42 5.23 -9.18 25.02
C PRO A 42 6.17 -10.40 24.96
N GLY A 43 6.50 -10.81 23.74
CA GLY A 43 7.70 -11.60 23.46
C GLY A 43 7.47 -13.09 23.15
N GLN A 44 7.74 -13.44 21.89
CA GLN A 44 8.16 -14.78 21.42
C GLN A 44 7.14 -15.91 21.32
N SER A 45 5.87 -15.71 21.65
CA SER A 45 4.88 -16.75 21.36
C SER A 45 4.66 -16.87 19.86
N LEU A 46 4.74 -18.09 19.33
CA LEU A 46 4.43 -18.45 17.93
C LEU A 46 3.12 -17.78 17.46
N VAL A 47 2.16 -17.68 18.38
CA VAL A 47 0.85 -17.02 18.21
C VAL A 47 0.95 -15.56 17.74
N SER A 48 1.90 -14.75 18.26
CA SER A 48 2.06 -13.35 17.87
C SER A 48 2.55 -13.21 16.42
N TRP A 49 3.45 -14.10 15.99
CA TRP A 49 3.93 -14.16 14.60
C TRP A 49 2.84 -14.64 13.64
N PHE A 50 2.05 -15.63 14.05
CA PHE A 50 0.89 -16.09 13.28
C PHE A 50 -0.14 -14.97 13.11
N LEU A 51 -0.47 -14.23 14.17
CA LEU A 51 -1.40 -13.11 14.09
C LEU A 51 -0.87 -11.98 13.20
N TYR A 52 0.40 -11.63 13.32
CA TYR A 52 1.06 -10.67 12.43
C TYR A 52 0.93 -11.09 10.96
N ALA A 53 1.29 -12.34 10.65
CA ALA A 53 1.20 -12.87 9.29
C ALA A 53 -0.24 -12.81 8.76
N THR A 54 -1.23 -13.26 9.55
CA THR A 54 -2.65 -13.20 9.17
C THR A 54 -3.12 -11.77 8.89
N LEU A 55 -2.80 -10.81 9.76
CA LEU A 55 -3.21 -9.41 9.58
C LEU A 55 -2.59 -8.79 8.33
N VAL A 56 -1.29 -9.02 8.10
CA VAL A 56 -0.60 -8.50 6.92
C VAL A 56 -1.15 -9.13 5.63
N THR A 57 -1.47 -10.42 5.63
CA THR A 57 -2.11 -11.08 4.48
C THR A 57 -3.49 -10.49 4.19
N ILE A 58 -4.32 -10.29 5.21
CA ILE A 58 -5.65 -9.67 5.04
C ILE A 58 -5.52 -8.27 4.44
N LEU A 59 -4.61 -7.45 4.95
CA LEU A 59 -4.33 -6.12 4.41
C LEU A 59 -3.87 -6.19 2.95
N ALA A 60 -2.91 -7.06 2.64
CA ALA A 60 -2.37 -7.22 1.29
C ALA A 60 -3.46 -7.65 0.29
N VAL A 61 -4.29 -8.63 0.65
CA VAL A 61 -5.40 -9.10 -0.19
C VAL A 61 -6.43 -7.99 -0.39
N THR A 62 -6.82 -7.29 0.69
CA THR A 62 -7.79 -6.19 0.63
C THR A 62 -7.34 -5.08 -0.31
N VAL A 63 -6.09 -4.64 -0.17
CA VAL A 63 -5.50 -3.61 -1.04
C VAL A 63 -5.42 -4.09 -2.49
N THR A 64 -4.97 -5.32 -2.71
CA THR A 64 -4.83 -5.89 -4.07
C THR A 64 -6.17 -6.00 -4.78
N VAL A 65 -7.21 -6.51 -4.10
CA VAL A 65 -8.57 -6.61 -4.66
C VAL A 65 -9.15 -5.22 -4.92
N TYR A 66 -8.97 -4.28 -4.00
CA TYR A 66 -9.45 -2.90 -4.18
C TYR A 66 -8.81 -2.23 -5.41
N LEU A 67 -7.48 -2.35 -5.56
CA LEU A 67 -6.77 -1.84 -6.72
C LEU A 67 -7.22 -2.52 -8.01
N GLY A 68 -7.43 -3.83 -8.00
CA GLY A 68 -7.97 -4.58 -9.15
C GLY A 68 -9.32 -4.03 -9.62
N ARG A 69 -10.26 -3.84 -8.69
CA ARG A 69 -11.58 -3.25 -8.99
C ARG A 69 -11.49 -1.82 -9.51
N LEU A 70 -10.55 -1.02 -8.98
CA LEU A 70 -10.35 0.35 -9.45
C LEU A 70 -9.83 0.37 -10.90
N GLN A 71 -8.91 -0.53 -11.25
CA GLN A 71 -8.41 -0.67 -12.61
C GLN A 71 -9.52 -1.06 -13.60
N GLU A 72 -10.41 -1.98 -13.21
CA GLU A 72 -11.56 -2.36 -14.04
C GLU A 72 -12.50 -1.18 -14.30
N ARG A 73 -12.82 -0.40 -13.27
CA ARG A 73 -13.66 0.80 -13.41
C ARG A 73 -13.04 1.85 -14.34
N ILE A 74 -11.74 2.10 -14.23
CA ILE A 74 -11.02 3.03 -15.12
C ILE A 74 -11.02 2.51 -16.55
N LYS A 75 -10.81 1.19 -16.76
CA LYS A 75 -10.85 0.57 -18.09
C LYS A 75 -12.25 0.62 -18.72
N GLN A 76 -13.31 0.43 -17.93
CA GLN A 76 -14.71 0.51 -18.40
C GLN A 76 -15.06 1.92 -18.87
N LYS A 77 -14.78 2.96 -18.05
CA LYS A 77 -15.03 4.36 -18.45
C LYS A 77 -14.35 4.75 -19.76
N ARG A 78 -13.11 4.29 -19.98
CA ARG A 78 -12.38 4.54 -21.23
C ARG A 78 -13.00 3.83 -22.46
N LYS A 79 -13.73 2.72 -22.27
CA LYS A 79 -14.42 2.02 -23.37
C LYS A 79 -15.75 2.66 -23.73
N GLU A 80 -16.43 3.33 -22.80
CA GLU A 80 -17.69 4.05 -23.04
C GLU A 80 -17.48 5.40 -23.73
N GLU A 81 -16.31 6.03 -23.54
CA GLU A 81 -15.92 7.28 -24.22
C GLU A 81 -15.38 7.08 -25.65
N LYS A 82 -15.21 5.84 -26.12
CA LYS A 82 -14.73 5.51 -27.47
C LYS A 82 -15.85 4.92 -28.32
#